data_AF-A0A6G1RUB6-F1
#
_entry.id   AF-A0A6G1RUB6-F1
#
_cell.length_a   1.000
_cell.length_b   1.000
_cell.length_c   1.000
_cell.angle_alpha   90.00
_cell.angle_beta   90.00
_cell.angle_gamma   90.00
#
_symmetry.space_group_name_H-M   'P 1'
#
loop_
_entity.id
_entity.type
_entity.pdbx_description
1 polymer ?
#
loop_
_entity_poly.entity_id
_entity_poly.type
_entity_poly.pdbx_seq_one_letter_code
_entity_poly.pdbx_strand_id
1 'polypeptide(L)'
;GDFIIDALSVERNHVLVRINLIGGPQERILPLRVLDKGSDPYPWPMFSSFPLPKCYLAEIPRKAELRQDKDLDKLLSLLKSPEKQTGWAEICRKQFCKVMKSRPDAISGKILAELIETFVLHLSESRSDCCFSTGNYKAMDADVKKETLSSVHQLGVEMTVRYGKYLNLLKDNAENGLCFVLINC
;
A
#
# COMPACT_ATOMS: atom_id res chain seq x y z
N GLY A 1 3.85 -34.01 -10.30
CA GLY A 1 3.13 -34.32 -11.54
C GLY A 1 3.65 -33.37 -12.58
N ASP A 2 3.98 -33.88 -13.77
CA ASP A 2 4.58 -33.07 -14.82
C ASP A 2 3.52 -32.19 -15.46
N PHE A 3 3.86 -30.92 -15.69
CA PHE A 3 2.96 -29.97 -16.32
C PHE A 3 3.03 -30.12 -17.84
N ILE A 4 1.86 -30.18 -18.48
CA ILE A 4 1.76 -29.94 -19.91
C ILE A 4 1.91 -28.44 -20.14
N ILE A 5 2.85 -28.05 -20.99
CA ILE A 5 3.12 -26.66 -21.35
C ILE A 5 2.42 -26.36 -22.68
N ASP A 6 1.24 -25.78 -22.57
CA ASP A 6 0.43 -25.25 -23.67
C ASP A 6 -0.06 -23.82 -23.36
N ALA A 7 -0.71 -23.19 -24.34
CA ALA A 7 -1.18 -21.80 -24.21
C ALA A 7 -2.16 -21.59 -23.02
N LEU A 8 -3.00 -22.58 -22.71
CA LEU A 8 -3.94 -22.50 -21.59
C LEU A 8 -3.21 -22.63 -20.25
N SER A 9 -2.24 -23.53 -20.17
CA SER A 9 -1.40 -23.71 -18.99
C SER A 9 -0.62 -22.44 -18.66
N VAL A 10 -0.09 -21.75 -19.69
CA VAL A 10 0.65 -20.49 -19.55
C VAL A 10 -0.25 -19.38 -19.03
N GLU A 11 -1.45 -19.23 -19.59
CA GLU A 11 -2.39 -18.22 -19.08
C GLU A 11 -2.89 -18.54 -17.68
N ARG A 12 -3.16 -19.82 -17.38
CA ARG A 12 -3.47 -20.27 -16.02
C ARG A 12 -2.35 -19.88 -15.06
N ASN A 13 -1.10 -20.15 -15.41
CA ASN A 13 0.05 -19.79 -14.59
C ASN A 13 0.12 -18.28 -14.37
N HIS A 14 -0.02 -17.49 -15.43
CA HIS A 14 -0.02 -16.03 -15.33
C HIS A 14 -1.11 -15.49 -14.40
N VAL A 15 -2.35 -15.96 -14.53
CA VAL A 15 -3.46 -15.54 -13.67
C VAL A 15 -3.19 -15.95 -12.22
N LEU A 16 -2.81 -17.21 -11.98
CA LEU A 16 -2.58 -17.71 -10.63
C LEU A 16 -1.42 -16.99 -9.94
N VAL A 17 -0.32 -16.71 -10.65
CA VAL A 17 0.79 -15.92 -10.11
C VAL A 17 0.32 -14.49 -9.81
N ARG A 18 -0.42 -13.86 -10.74
CA ARG A 18 -0.87 -12.47 -10.58
C ARG A 18 -1.79 -12.24 -9.38
N ILE A 19 -2.71 -13.18 -9.10
CA ILE A 19 -3.64 -13.06 -7.97
C ILE A 19 -2.99 -13.37 -6.62
N ASN A 20 -1.92 -14.17 -6.61
CA ASN A 20 -1.22 -14.55 -5.38
C ASN A 20 -0.02 -13.65 -5.06
N LEU A 21 0.48 -12.88 -6.04
CA LEU A 21 1.53 -11.88 -5.81
C LEU A 21 1.00 -10.62 -5.15
N ILE A 22 1.82 -10.10 -4.25
CA ILE A 22 1.60 -8.86 -3.53
C ILE A 22 2.56 -7.80 -4.07
N GLY A 23 2.15 -6.53 -4.05
CA GLY A 23 2.98 -5.40 -4.43
C GLY A 23 2.39 -4.55 -5.56
N GLY A 24 3.09 -3.49 -5.96
CA GLY A 24 2.74 -2.65 -7.11
C GLY A 24 3.19 -3.24 -8.46
N PRO A 25 2.87 -2.58 -9.59
CA PRO A 25 3.29 -3.02 -10.93
C PRO A 25 4.80 -3.17 -11.13
N GLN A 26 5.61 -2.42 -10.38
CA GLN A 26 7.08 -2.49 -10.43
C GLN A 26 7.67 -3.51 -9.44
N GLU A 27 6.85 -4.06 -8.55
CA GLU A 27 7.28 -4.99 -7.50
C GLU A 27 6.89 -6.44 -7.83
N ARG A 28 5.94 -6.64 -8.75
CA ARG A 28 5.47 -7.97 -9.16
C ARG A 28 6.24 -8.44 -10.39
N ILE A 29 6.88 -9.59 -10.27
CA ILE A 29 7.47 -10.28 -11.42
C ILE A 29 6.41 -11.28 -11.92
N LEU A 30 5.79 -10.98 -13.06
CA LEU A 30 4.80 -11.85 -13.68
C LEU A 30 5.43 -12.71 -14.77
N PRO A 31 5.02 -13.99 -14.89
CA PRO A 31 5.49 -14.81 -16.00
C PRO A 31 4.97 -14.27 -17.33
N LEU A 32 5.73 -14.54 -18.38
CA LEU A 32 5.30 -14.24 -19.74
C LEU A 32 4.03 -15.04 -20.09
N ARG A 33 3.25 -14.49 -21.02
CA ARG A 33 2.02 -15.10 -21.54
C ARG A 33 2.21 -15.81 -22.89
N VAL A 34 3.45 -15.84 -23.38
CA VAL A 34 3.78 -16.33 -24.71
C VAL A 34 4.66 -17.57 -24.58
N LEU A 35 4.45 -18.53 -25.48
CA LEU A 35 5.32 -19.68 -25.67
C LEU A 35 6.38 -19.36 -26.71
N ASP A 36 7.64 -19.61 -26.37
CA ASP A 36 8.74 -19.50 -27.31
C ASP A 36 8.87 -20.74 -28.18
N LYS A 37 9.46 -20.57 -29.37
CA LYS A 37 9.81 -21.68 -30.24
C LYS A 37 11.18 -22.20 -29.80
N GLY A 38 11.25 -23.38 -29.20
CA GLY A 38 12.51 -23.96 -28.74
C GLY A 38 12.33 -25.22 -27.91
N SER A 39 13.44 -25.75 -27.39
CA SER A 39 13.45 -26.93 -26.50
C SER A 39 12.91 -26.63 -25.10
N ASP A 40 13.00 -25.38 -24.66
CA ASP A 40 12.37 -24.86 -23.44
C ASP A 40 11.41 -23.73 -23.84
N PRO A 41 10.17 -24.05 -24.23
CA PRO A 41 9.22 -23.06 -24.73
C PRO A 41 8.67 -22.14 -23.63
N TYR A 42 8.97 -22.44 -22.35
CA TYR A 42 8.44 -21.68 -21.21
C TYR A 42 9.38 -21.75 -19.99
N PRO A 43 10.31 -20.78 -19.82
CA PRO A 43 11.34 -20.82 -18.79
C PRO A 43 10.84 -20.50 -17.37
N TRP A 44 9.52 -20.35 -17.19
CA TRP A 44 8.92 -19.92 -15.93
C TRP A 44 8.33 -21.11 -15.16
N PRO A 45 8.61 -21.27 -13.85
CA PRO A 45 8.10 -22.38 -13.07
C PRO A 45 6.59 -22.28 -12.88
N MET A 46 5.88 -23.36 -13.18
CA MET A 46 4.42 -23.41 -13.07
C MET A 46 3.98 -23.39 -11.60
N PHE A 47 3.01 -22.55 -11.28
CA PHE A 47 2.39 -22.51 -9.96
C PHE A 47 1.46 -23.72 -9.77
N SER A 48 1.87 -24.65 -8.89
CA SER A 48 1.07 -25.78 -8.43
C SER A 48 0.35 -25.51 -7.11
N SER A 49 1.02 -24.80 -6.20
CA SER A 49 0.62 -24.67 -4.81
C SER A 49 1.35 -23.49 -4.15
N PHE A 50 0.80 -22.97 -3.07
CA PHE A 50 1.48 -21.99 -2.22
C PHE A 50 2.63 -22.66 -1.43
N PRO A 51 3.78 -21.97 -1.19
CA PRO A 51 4.11 -20.60 -1.59
C PRO A 51 4.49 -20.47 -3.08
N LEU A 52 4.37 -19.25 -3.61
CA LEU A 52 4.80 -18.95 -4.97
C LEU A 52 6.30 -19.28 -5.17
N PRO A 53 6.70 -19.76 -6.36
CA PRO A 53 8.11 -19.91 -6.71
C PRO A 53 8.88 -18.60 -6.51
N LYS A 54 10.09 -18.71 -5.96
CA LYS A 54 10.90 -17.56 -5.55
C LYS A 54 11.22 -16.58 -6.68
N CYS A 55 11.30 -17.04 -7.93
CA CYS A 55 11.56 -16.18 -9.09
C CYS A 55 10.46 -15.14 -9.34
N TYR A 56 9.26 -15.34 -8.81
CA TYR A 56 8.16 -14.37 -8.90
C TYR A 56 8.21 -13.31 -7.80
N LEU A 57 8.99 -13.56 -6.75
CA LEU A 57 9.13 -12.65 -5.61
C LEU A 57 10.28 -11.69 -5.92
N ALA A 58 9.96 -10.41 -6.16
CA ALA A 58 11.00 -9.39 -6.26
C ALA A 58 11.72 -9.23 -4.92
N GLU A 59 13.02 -8.94 -4.98
CA GLU A 59 13.71 -8.43 -3.80
C GLU A 59 13.20 -7.02 -3.51
N ILE A 60 12.84 -6.76 -2.25
CA ILE A 60 12.43 -5.43 -1.81
C ILE A 60 13.61 -4.49 -2.08
N PRO A 61 13.46 -3.44 -2.90
CA PRO A 61 14.54 -2.49 -3.15
C PRO A 61 15.05 -1.95 -1.81
N ARG A 62 16.31 -2.24 -1.48
CA ARG A 62 16.93 -1.67 -0.29
C ARG A 62 17.03 -0.16 -0.49
N LYS A 63 16.64 0.57 0.56
CA LYS A 63 16.60 2.04 0.62
C LYS A 63 17.79 2.65 -0.13
N ALA A 64 17.53 3.41 -1.19
CA ALA A 64 18.52 4.30 -1.75
C ALA A 64 18.90 5.32 -0.67
N GLU A 65 20.20 5.48 -0.41
CA GLU A 65 20.69 6.48 0.52
C GLU A 65 20.28 7.88 0.03
N LEU A 66 19.52 8.57 0.88
CA LEU A 66 19.06 9.93 0.66
C LEU A 66 20.26 10.87 0.55
N ARG A 67 20.51 11.41 -0.64
CA ARG A 67 21.38 12.57 -0.80
C ARG A 67 20.63 13.81 -0.28
N GLN A 68 21.33 14.68 0.45
CA GLN A 68 20.75 15.89 1.04
C GLN A 68 20.09 16.80 -0.01
N ASP A 69 18.85 17.20 0.24
CA ASP A 69 18.06 18.11 -0.60
C ASP A 69 17.36 19.15 0.30
N LYS A 70 17.62 20.44 0.03
CA LYS A 70 17.08 21.57 0.79
C LYS A 70 15.55 21.62 0.81
N ASP A 71 14.89 21.22 -0.27
CA ASP A 71 13.42 21.23 -0.35
C ASP A 71 12.83 20.06 0.46
N LEU A 72 13.52 18.91 0.46
CA LEU A 72 13.15 17.78 1.31
C LEU A 72 13.39 18.09 2.80
N ASP A 73 14.52 18.72 3.14
CA ASP A 73 14.83 19.14 4.51
C ASP A 73 13.75 20.10 5.04
N LYS A 74 13.26 21.00 4.17
CA LYS A 74 12.16 21.90 4.50
C LYS A 74 10.86 21.13 4.77
N LEU A 75 10.52 20.13 3.96
CA LEU A 75 9.37 19.27 4.21
C LEU A 75 9.52 18.51 5.54
N LEU A 76 10.68 17.92 5.81
CA LEU A 76 10.96 17.23 7.07
C LEU A 76 10.87 18.16 8.29
N SER A 77 11.28 19.42 8.14
CA SER A 77 11.15 20.42 9.21
C SER A 77 9.69 20.75 9.54
N LEU A 78 8.81 20.76 8.53
CA LEU A 78 7.38 20.98 8.70
C LEU A 78 6.70 19.84 9.45
N LEU A 79 7.13 18.60 9.21
CA LEU A 79 6.59 17.41 9.88
C LEU A 79 6.93 17.38 11.38
N LYS A 80 8.10 17.89 11.77
CA LYS A 80 8.53 17.92 13.18
C LYS A 80 7.78 18.91 14.07
N SER A 81 7.08 19.89 13.48
CA SER A 81 6.45 20.96 14.27
C SER A 81 5.20 21.56 13.61
N PRO A 82 4.11 20.77 13.46
CA PRO A 82 2.88 21.21 12.81
C PRO A 82 2.16 22.34 13.56
N GLU A 83 2.20 22.32 14.89
CA GLU A 83 1.49 23.26 15.77
C GLU A 83 1.99 24.72 15.68
N LYS A 84 3.24 24.92 15.22
CA LYS A 84 3.89 26.24 15.26
C LYS A 84 3.52 27.15 14.09
N GLN A 85 2.77 26.67 13.09
CA GLN A 85 2.53 27.40 11.86
C GLN A 85 1.04 27.52 11.54
N THR A 86 0.54 28.76 11.51
CA THR A 86 -0.80 29.06 10.98
C THR A 86 -0.87 28.68 9.50
N GLY A 87 -1.91 27.94 9.11
CA GLY A 87 -2.04 27.45 7.72
C GLY A 87 -1.05 26.34 7.35
N TRP A 88 -0.57 25.58 8.35
CA TRP A 88 0.39 24.48 8.16
C TRP A 88 -0.02 23.52 7.04
N ALA A 89 -1.30 23.10 6.97
CA ALA A 89 -1.77 22.15 5.96
C ALA A 89 -1.54 22.64 4.52
N GLU A 90 -1.79 23.93 4.26
CA GLU A 90 -1.54 24.56 2.95
C GLU A 90 -0.05 24.61 2.61
N ILE A 91 0.77 24.98 3.60
CA ILE A 91 2.23 25.09 3.46
C ILE A 91 2.83 23.71 3.21
N CYS A 92 2.41 22.71 3.98
CA CYS A 92 2.81 21.31 3.86
C CYS A 92 2.45 20.76 2.48
N ARG A 93 1.21 20.97 2.01
CA ARG A 93 0.77 20.56 0.67
C ARG A 93 1.63 21.20 -0.43
N LYS A 94 1.88 22.52 -0.34
CA LYS A 94 2.72 23.23 -1.31
C LYS A 94 4.15 22.69 -1.35
N GLN A 95 4.77 22.43 -0.19
CA GLN A 95 6.13 21.88 -0.14
C GLN A 95 6.17 20.44 -0.66
N PHE A 96 5.22 19.58 -0.27
CA PHE A 96 5.12 18.22 -0.80
C PHE A 96 4.98 18.22 -2.33
N CYS A 97 4.06 19.01 -2.88
CA CYS A 97 3.90 19.13 -4.33
C CYS A 97 5.17 19.67 -5.01
N LYS A 98 5.92 20.56 -4.35
CA LYS A 98 7.20 21.08 -4.88
C LYS A 98 8.22 19.95 -4.99
N VAL A 99 8.41 19.16 -3.92
CA VAL A 99 9.33 18.01 -3.91
C VAL A 99 8.90 16.96 -4.94
N MET A 100 7.62 16.61 -5.03
CA MET A 100 7.13 15.63 -6.01
C MET A 100 7.32 16.08 -7.46
N LYS A 101 7.27 17.40 -7.74
CA LYS A 101 7.51 17.95 -9.08
C LYS A 101 8.99 17.99 -9.45
N SER A 102 9.87 18.28 -8.49
CA SER A 102 11.31 18.38 -8.75
C SER A 102 12.00 17.02 -8.70
N ARG A 103 11.66 16.20 -7.70
CA ARG A 103 12.34 14.94 -7.37
C ARG A 103 11.38 13.94 -6.70
N PRO A 104 10.50 13.27 -7.47
CA PRO A 104 9.60 12.27 -6.92
C PRO A 104 10.33 11.07 -6.29
N ASP A 105 11.57 10.80 -6.71
CA ASP A 105 12.44 9.74 -6.19
C ASP A 105 12.98 10.03 -4.77
N ALA A 106 12.98 11.29 -4.33
CA ALA A 106 13.51 11.68 -3.03
C ALA A 106 12.57 11.35 -1.86
N ILE A 107 11.27 11.18 -2.12
CA ILE A 107 10.29 10.86 -1.09
C ILE A 107 10.28 9.35 -0.86
N SER A 108 11.00 8.92 0.18
CA SER A 108 10.96 7.52 0.61
C SER A 108 9.62 7.16 1.24
N GLY A 109 9.27 5.86 1.23
CA GLY A 109 8.05 5.36 1.89
C GLY A 109 7.94 5.73 3.37
N LYS A 110 9.08 5.87 4.08
CA LYS A 110 9.09 6.36 5.47
C LYS A 110 8.61 7.81 5.58
N ILE A 111 9.11 8.68 4.70
CA ILE A 111 8.74 10.11 4.70
C ILE A 111 7.26 10.25 4.31
N LEU A 112 6.79 9.43 3.35
CA LEU A 112 5.40 9.41 2.96
C LEU A 112 4.48 8.94 4.11
N ALA A 113 4.87 7.88 4.83
CA ALA A 113 4.11 7.40 6.00
C ALA A 113 4.04 8.49 7.08
N GLU A 114 5.18 9.09 7.45
CA GLU A 114 5.25 10.17 8.43
C GLU A 114 4.45 11.41 8.01
N LEU A 115 4.49 11.77 6.72
CA LEU A 115 3.67 12.83 6.15
C LEU A 115 2.18 12.52 6.29
N ILE A 116 1.74 11.32 5.90
CA ILE A 116 0.33 10.92 5.99
C ILE A 116 -0.13 10.92 7.45
N GLU A 117 0.63 10.30 8.36
CA GLU A 117 0.30 10.26 9.78
C GLU A 117 0.17 11.66 10.37
N THR A 118 1.14 12.54 10.13
CA THR A 118 1.14 13.92 10.65
C THR A 118 0.00 14.74 10.06
N PHE A 119 -0.26 14.59 8.75
CA PHE A 119 -1.30 15.33 8.06
C PHE A 119 -2.69 14.88 8.49
N VAL A 120 -2.93 13.57 8.60
CA VAL A 120 -4.21 13.01 9.08
C VAL A 120 -4.45 13.40 10.54
N LEU A 121 -3.43 13.35 11.39
CA LEU A 121 -3.53 13.80 12.78
C LEU A 121 -3.95 15.27 12.83
N HIS A 122 -3.26 16.15 12.09
CA HIS A 122 -3.60 17.57 12.03
C HIS A 122 -5.05 17.81 11.58
N LEU A 123 -5.49 17.12 10.52
CA LEU A 123 -6.88 17.23 10.02
C LEU A 123 -7.91 16.75 11.05
N SER A 124 -7.59 15.69 11.80
CA SER A 124 -8.48 15.16 12.84
C SER A 124 -8.64 16.12 14.03
N GLU A 125 -7.61 16.89 14.35
CA GLU A 125 -7.63 17.89 15.43
C GLU A 125 -8.28 19.20 14.99
N SER A 126 -8.20 19.55 13.70
CA SER A 126 -8.86 20.72 13.12
C SER A 126 -10.32 20.44 12.75
N ARG A 127 -11.25 20.86 13.62
CA ARG A 127 -12.71 20.66 13.46
C ARG A 127 -13.29 21.20 12.14
N SER A 128 -12.63 22.17 11.50
CA SER A 128 -13.01 22.76 10.20
C SER A 128 -12.53 21.98 8.98
N ASP A 129 -11.45 21.19 9.10
CA ASP A 129 -10.74 20.57 7.98
C ASP A 129 -10.75 19.03 8.06
N CYS A 130 -11.49 18.46 9.02
CA CYS A 130 -11.61 17.02 9.19
C CYS A 130 -12.23 16.37 7.95
N CYS A 131 -11.50 15.42 7.34
CA CYS A 131 -12.00 14.61 6.22
C CYS A 131 -13.23 13.77 6.58
N PHE A 132 -13.38 13.43 7.87
CA PHE A 132 -14.50 12.69 8.40
C PHE A 132 -15.33 13.64 9.25
N SER A 133 -16.38 14.22 8.68
CA SER A 133 -17.33 14.97 9.49
C SER A 133 -17.86 14.03 10.57
N THR A 134 -17.42 14.22 11.81
CA THR A 134 -18.14 13.73 12.98
C THR A 134 -19.43 14.56 13.08
N GLY A 135 -20.31 14.43 12.07
CA GLY A 135 -21.69 14.86 12.21
C GLY A 135 -22.18 14.17 13.46
N ASN A 136 -22.69 14.96 14.42
CA ASN A 136 -23.07 14.51 15.76
C ASN A 136 -23.84 13.17 15.69
N TYR A 137 -23.15 12.05 15.74
CA TYR A 137 -23.77 10.74 15.66
C TYR A 137 -24.31 10.47 17.05
N LYS A 138 -25.52 10.98 17.30
CA LYS A 138 -26.36 10.55 18.41
C LYS A 138 -26.95 9.19 18.02
N ALA A 139 -26.15 8.14 17.94
CA ALA A 139 -26.72 6.80 18.05
C ALA A 139 -27.26 6.66 19.47
N MET A 140 -28.58 6.60 19.60
CA MET A 140 -29.17 5.85 20.69
C MET A 140 -28.83 4.38 20.43
N ASP A 141 -28.42 3.67 21.48
CA ASP A 141 -27.98 2.25 21.50
C ASP A 141 -28.89 1.24 20.76
N ALA A 142 -30.06 1.65 20.27
CA ALA A 142 -31.07 0.78 19.66
C ALA A 142 -30.89 0.51 18.16
N ASP A 143 -30.11 1.31 17.41
CA ASP A 143 -30.02 1.21 15.94
C ASP A 143 -28.64 0.77 15.39
N VAL A 144 -27.73 0.31 16.25
CA VAL A 144 -26.46 -0.27 15.78
C VAL A 144 -26.73 -1.66 15.22
N LYS A 145 -27.13 -1.71 13.95
CA LYS A 145 -26.91 -2.92 13.14
C LYS A 145 -25.43 -3.25 13.33
N LYS A 146 -25.13 -4.48 13.75
CA LYS A 146 -23.76 -5.03 13.68
C LYS A 146 -23.40 -5.03 12.19
N GLU A 147 -22.87 -3.92 11.69
CA GLU A 147 -22.40 -3.82 10.33
C GLU A 147 -21.15 -4.67 10.26
N THR A 148 -21.32 -5.86 9.69
CA THR A 148 -20.24 -6.78 9.39
C THR A 148 -19.61 -6.35 8.07
N LEU A 149 -18.29 -6.45 8.00
CA LEU A 149 -17.57 -6.22 6.76
C LEU A 149 -18.06 -7.18 5.67
N SER A 150 -18.31 -6.65 4.47
CA SER A 150 -18.57 -7.48 3.30
C SER A 150 -17.37 -8.40 3.00
N SER A 151 -17.59 -9.46 2.22
CA SER A 151 -16.49 -10.34 1.78
C SER A 151 -15.38 -9.58 1.03
N VAL A 152 -15.76 -8.55 0.27
CA VAL A 152 -14.82 -7.67 -0.45
C VAL A 152 -13.99 -6.83 0.53
N HIS A 153 -14.61 -6.30 1.59
CA HIS A 153 -13.89 -5.55 2.62
C HIS A 153 -12.90 -6.44 3.36
N GLN A 154 -13.31 -7.65 3.76
CA GLN A 154 -12.44 -8.61 4.43
C GLN A 154 -11.23 -8.98 3.56
N LEU A 155 -11.46 -9.22 2.26
CA LEU A 155 -10.38 -9.45 1.31
C LEU A 155 -9.43 -8.24 1.19
N GLY A 156 -9.96 -7.02 1.16
CA GLY A 156 -9.17 -5.80 1.14
C GLY A 156 -8.28 -5.66 2.38
N VAL A 157 -8.82 -5.96 3.57
CA VAL A 157 -8.06 -5.97 4.82
C VAL A 157 -6.96 -7.04 4.77
N GLU A 158 -7.30 -8.26 4.35
CA GLU A 158 -6.33 -9.35 4.26
C GLU A 158 -5.16 -9.00 3.33
N MET A 159 -5.44 -8.46 2.13
CA MET A 159 -4.40 -8.02 1.20
C MET A 159 -3.52 -6.92 1.80
N THR A 160 -4.12 -5.94 2.47
CA THR A 160 -3.41 -4.82 3.09
C THR A 160 -2.49 -5.30 4.21
N VAL A 161 -2.99 -6.16 5.09
CA VAL A 161 -2.21 -6.76 6.18
C VAL A 161 -1.05 -7.58 5.62
N ARG A 162 -1.32 -8.42 4.62
CA ARG A 162 -0.30 -9.28 3.98
C ARG A 162 0.81 -8.45 3.34
N TYR A 163 0.46 -7.37 2.64
CA TYR A 163 1.44 -6.46 2.03
C TYR A 163 2.24 -5.67 3.07
N GLY A 164 1.57 -5.11 4.07
CA GLY A 164 2.25 -4.36 5.13
C GLY A 164 3.18 -5.23 5.97
N LYS A 165 2.86 -6.51 6.20
CA LYS A 165 3.77 -7.49 6.81
C LYS A 165 4.98 -7.78 5.92
N TYR A 166 4.78 -8.00 4.61
CA TYR A 166 5.87 -8.20 3.65
C TYR A 166 6.86 -7.02 3.64
N LEU A 167 6.36 -5.79 3.76
CA LEU A 167 7.19 -4.58 3.87
C LEU A 167 7.75 -4.30 5.28
N ASN A 168 7.42 -5.12 6.28
CA ASN A 168 7.73 -4.90 7.69
C ASN A 168 7.22 -3.56 8.26
N LEU A 169 6.02 -3.13 7.83
CA LEU A 169 5.37 -1.89 8.27
C LEU A 169 4.31 -2.12 9.35
N LEU A 170 3.72 -3.32 9.42
CA LEU A 170 2.60 -3.61 10.31
C LEU A 170 3.00 -4.51 11.48
N LYS A 171 2.34 -4.29 12.62
CA LYS A 171 2.40 -5.13 13.82
C LYS A 171 1.30 -6.23 13.77
N ASP A 172 1.40 -7.22 14.65
CA ASP A 172 0.54 -8.43 14.61
C ASP A 172 -0.98 -8.18 14.74
N ASN A 173 -1.39 -7.03 15.27
CA ASN A 173 -2.80 -6.67 15.50
C ASN A 173 -3.37 -5.61 14.52
N ALA A 174 -2.66 -5.31 13.42
CA ALA A 174 -3.09 -4.27 12.47
C ALA A 174 -4.46 -4.54 11.81
N GLU A 175 -4.84 -5.82 11.69
CA GLU A 175 -6.11 -6.24 11.09
C GLU A 175 -7.33 -5.65 11.80
N ASN A 176 -7.37 -5.71 13.13
CA ASN A 176 -8.50 -5.21 13.92
C ASN A 176 -8.68 -3.70 13.75
N GLY A 177 -7.57 -2.95 13.66
CA GLY A 177 -7.61 -1.51 13.44
C GLY A 177 -8.19 -1.16 12.07
N LEU A 178 -7.76 -1.87 11.02
CA LEU A 178 -8.29 -1.71 9.66
C LEU A 178 -9.79 -2.06 9.59
N CYS A 179 -10.19 -3.16 10.22
CA CYS A 179 -11.59 -3.56 10.29
C CYS A 179 -12.46 -2.50 10.99
N PHE A 180 -11.98 -1.95 12.11
CA PHE A 180 -12.69 -0.91 12.83
C PHE A 180 -12.91 0.35 11.99
N VAL A 181 -11.88 0.80 11.25
CA VAL A 181 -12.01 1.96 10.36
C VAL A 181 -13.08 1.72 9.30
N LEU A 182 -13.06 0.57 8.62
CA LEU A 182 -14.01 0.25 7.55
C LEU A 182 -15.46 0.04 8.02
N ILE A 183 -15.69 -0.23 9.30
CA ILE A 183 -17.05 -0.32 9.88
C ILE A 183 -17.60 1.08 10.20
N ASN A 184 -16.72 2.04 10.50
CA ASN A 184 -17.12 3.35 11.03
C ASN A 184 -16.95 4.50 10.02
N CYS A 185 -16.57 4.22 8.78
CA CYS A 185 -16.36 5.18 7.69
C CYS A 185 -17.11 4.71 6.44
#